data_AF-K1YP85-F1
#
_entry.id   AF-K1YP85-F1
#
_cell.length_a   1.000
_cell.length_b   1.000
_cell.length_c   1.000
_cell.angle_alpha   90.00
_cell.angle_beta   90.00
_cell.angle_gamma   90.00
#
_symmetry.space_group_name_H-M   'P 1'
#
loop_
_entity.id
_entity.type
_entity.pdbx_description
1 polymer ?
#
loop_
_entity_poly.entity_id
_entity_poly.type
_entity_poly.pdbx_seq_one_letter_code
_entity_poly.pdbx_strand_id
1 'polypeptide(L)'
;MSWYRRIDPIIKANILKQAKEDHRPIAELSAEFWVHTKTIYAWLGSEVDDTGKTASSYLAEIHKLQREKEELIQIVWAFSVVVERLKKKDEADRFGQKPPRRK
;
A
#
# COMPACT_ATOMS: atom_id res chain seq x y z
N MET A 1 -2.19 -41.76 -1.11
CA MET A 1 -1.59 -41.43 -2.43
C MET A 1 -2.13 -40.08 -2.88
N SER A 2 -1.30 -39.05 -3.01
CA SER A 2 -1.74 -37.77 -3.57
C SER A 2 -1.47 -37.74 -5.08
N TRP A 3 -2.52 -37.82 -5.87
CA TRP A 3 -2.53 -37.76 -7.33
C TRP A 3 -2.71 -36.31 -7.75
N TYR A 4 -1.70 -35.49 -7.46
CA TYR A 4 -1.65 -34.15 -8.01
C TYR A 4 -1.39 -34.27 -9.52
N ARG A 5 -2.39 -33.92 -10.34
CA ARG A 5 -2.16 -33.71 -11.78
C ARG A 5 -1.15 -32.58 -11.91
N ARG A 6 0.05 -32.88 -12.41
CA ARG A 6 1.00 -31.83 -12.80
C ARG A 6 0.38 -31.05 -13.94
N ILE A 7 0.17 -29.77 -13.70
CA ILE A 7 -0.32 -28.83 -14.70
C ILE A 7 0.86 -28.48 -15.59
N ASP A 8 0.61 -28.44 -16.90
CA ASP A 8 1.63 -28.08 -17.88
C ASP A 8 2.20 -26.68 -17.58
N PRO A 9 3.53 -26.51 -17.56
CA PRO A 9 4.16 -25.23 -17.25
C PRO A 9 3.73 -24.10 -18.20
N ILE A 10 3.40 -24.41 -19.47
CA ILE A 10 2.92 -23.45 -20.46
C ILE A 10 1.54 -22.93 -20.07
N ILE A 11 0.65 -23.84 -19.63
CA ILE A 11 -0.69 -23.48 -19.15
C ILE A 11 -0.59 -22.61 -17.89
N LYS A 12 0.28 -22.99 -16.95
CA LYS A 12 0.54 -22.18 -15.75
C LYS A 12 0.99 -20.77 -16.11
N ALA A 13 1.96 -20.63 -17.02
CA ALA A 13 2.47 -19.32 -17.45
C ALA A 13 1.38 -18.46 -18.10
N ASN A 14 0.52 -19.06 -18.94
CA ASN A 14 -0.59 -18.35 -19.56
C ASN A 14 -1.63 -17.85 -18.53
N ILE A 15 -1.98 -18.69 -17.55
CA ILE A 15 -2.90 -18.30 -16.47
C ILE A 15 -2.33 -17.12 -15.67
N LEU A 16 -1.04 -17.17 -15.34
CA LEU A 16 -0.38 -16.11 -14.57
C LEU A 16 -0.27 -14.82 -15.37
N LYS A 17 0.02 -14.91 -16.67
CA LYS A 17 -0.01 -13.76 -17.58
C LYS A 17 -1.38 -13.09 -17.60
N GLN A 18 -2.45 -13.86 -17.82
CA GLN A 18 -3.81 -13.32 -17.85
C GLN A 18 -4.27 -12.75 -16.50
N ALA A 19 -3.79 -13.33 -15.40
CA ALA A 19 -4.09 -12.81 -14.06
C ALA A 19 -3.34 -11.50 -13.74
N LYS A 20 -2.09 -11.37 -14.18
CA LYS A 20 -1.21 -10.22 -13.87
C LYS A 20 -1.37 -9.06 -14.86
N GLU A 21 -1.32 -9.35 -16.15
CA GLU A 21 -1.28 -8.33 -17.22
C GLU A 21 -2.69 -7.94 -17.69
N ASP A 22 -3.55 -8.93 -17.94
CA ASP A 22 -4.91 -8.69 -18.46
C ASP A 22 -5.93 -8.43 -17.34
N HIS A 23 -5.50 -8.46 -16.08
CA HIS A 23 -6.30 -8.25 -14.87
C HIS A 23 -7.61 -9.07 -14.83
N ARG A 24 -7.61 -10.27 -15.43
CA ARG A 24 -8.80 -11.11 -15.46
C ARG A 24 -9.16 -11.65 -14.08
N PRO A 25 -10.45 -11.74 -13.72
CA PRO A 25 -10.87 -12.31 -12.45
C PRO A 25 -10.40 -13.76 -12.28
N ILE A 26 -9.78 -14.06 -11.13
CA ILE A 26 -9.26 -15.40 -10.82
C ILE A 26 -10.37 -16.47 -10.79
N ALA A 27 -11.61 -16.08 -10.47
CA ALA A 27 -12.77 -16.97 -10.53
C ALA A 27 -13.07 -17.45 -11.96
N GLU A 28 -12.92 -16.58 -12.96
CA GLU A 28 -13.11 -16.94 -14.36
C GLU A 28 -11.99 -17.86 -14.85
N LEU A 29 -10.73 -17.50 -14.57
CA LEU A 29 -9.56 -18.31 -14.91
C LEU A 29 -9.61 -19.70 -14.26
N SER A 30 -10.15 -19.77 -13.03
CA SER A 30 -10.34 -21.03 -12.32
C SER A 30 -11.31 -21.96 -13.04
N ALA A 31 -12.43 -21.42 -13.54
CA ALA A 31 -13.42 -22.18 -14.29
C ALA A 31 -12.90 -22.58 -15.68
N GLU A 32 -12.21 -21.67 -16.38
CA GLU A 32 -11.72 -21.88 -17.74
C GLU A 32 -10.62 -22.95 -17.81
N PHE A 33 -9.64 -22.87 -16.90
CA PHE A 33 -8.49 -23.77 -16.90
C PHE A 33 -8.65 -24.97 -15.97
N TRP A 34 -9.81 -25.12 -15.31
CA TRP A 34 -10.11 -26.20 -14.36
C TRP A 34 -9.09 -26.29 -13.21
N VAL A 35 -8.59 -25.13 -12.79
CA VAL A 35 -7.63 -25.01 -11.69
C VAL A 35 -8.33 -24.37 -10.51
N HIS A 36 -8.22 -24.96 -9.32
CA HIS A 36 -8.81 -24.38 -8.12
C HIS A 36 -8.23 -22.98 -7.84
N THR A 37 -9.07 -22.00 -7.53
CA THR A 37 -8.68 -20.60 -7.24
C THR A 37 -7.51 -20.51 -6.26
N LYS A 38 -7.55 -21.27 -5.16
CA LYS A 38 -6.46 -21.39 -4.18
C LYS A 38 -5.10 -21.71 -4.80
N THR A 39 -5.05 -22.55 -5.84
CA THR A 39 -3.82 -22.91 -6.53
C THR A 39 -3.29 -21.74 -7.36
N ILE A 40 -4.17 -21.00 -8.03
CA ILE A 40 -3.82 -19.79 -8.79
C ILE A 40 -3.24 -18.73 -7.84
N TYR A 41 -3.89 -18.47 -6.70
CA TYR A 41 -3.37 -17.57 -5.68
C TYR A 41 -2.03 -18.04 -5.10
N ALA A 42 -1.86 -19.35 -4.88
CA ALA A 42 -0.59 -19.89 -4.43
C ALA A 42 0.54 -19.67 -5.45
N TRP A 43 0.24 -19.81 -6.74
CA TRP A 43 1.21 -19.53 -7.81
C TRP A 43 1.57 -18.06 -7.86
N LEU A 44 0.58 -17.16 -7.86
CA LEU A 44 0.81 -15.72 -7.79
C LEU A 44 1.64 -15.32 -6.56
N GLY A 45 1.39 -15.96 -5.42
CA GLY A 45 2.15 -15.75 -4.19
C GLY A 45 3.60 -16.23 -4.25
N SER A 46 3.84 -17.33 -4.98
CA SER A 46 5.15 -17.96 -5.14
C SER A 46 5.99 -17.38 -6.27
N GLU A 47 5.35 -16.70 -7.22
CA GLU A 47 6.03 -16.16 -8.39
C GLU A 47 6.80 -14.89 -8.00
N VAL A 48 8.02 -14.81 -8.50
CA VAL A 48 8.89 -13.66 -8.34
C VAL A 48 8.65 -12.79 -9.57
N ASP A 49 8.15 -11.58 -9.36
CA ASP A 49 7.95 -10.60 -10.44
C ASP A 49 9.30 -10.13 -11.01
N ASP A 50 9.28 -9.44 -12.15
CA ASP A 50 10.48 -8.93 -12.86
C ASP A 50 11.41 -8.08 -11.98
N THR A 51 10.90 -7.58 -10.85
CA THR A 51 11.65 -6.81 -9.84
C THR A 51 12.33 -7.69 -8.79
N GLY A 52 12.28 -9.03 -8.91
CA GLY A 52 12.84 -9.95 -7.93
C GLY A 52 12.01 -10.11 -6.65
N LYS A 53 10.76 -9.65 -6.64
CA LYS A 53 9.88 -9.62 -5.45
C LYS A 53 8.72 -10.59 -5.60
N THR A 54 8.37 -11.28 -4.51
CA THR A 54 7.17 -12.12 -4.44
C THR A 54 5.96 -11.31 -3.96
N ALA A 55 4.73 -11.79 -4.17
CA ALA A 55 3.54 -11.12 -3.62
C ALA A 55 3.61 -10.90 -2.10
N SER A 56 4.26 -11.83 -1.37
CA SER A 56 4.53 -11.67 0.07
C SER A 56 5.46 -10.48 0.36
N SER A 57 6.43 -10.20 -0.51
CA SER A 57 7.30 -9.01 -0.42
C SER A 57 6.53 -7.73 -0.71
N TYR A 58 5.62 -7.73 -1.70
CA TYR A 58 4.78 -6.57 -1.99
C TYR A 58 3.83 -6.25 -0.83
N LEU A 59 3.22 -7.25 -0.20
CA LEU A 59 2.39 -7.04 0.97
C LEU A 59 3.17 -6.43 2.15
N ALA A 60 4.39 -6.92 2.41
CA ALA A 60 5.26 -6.35 3.44
C ALA A 60 5.61 -4.88 3.14
N GLU A 61 5.86 -4.56 1.87
CA GLU A 61 6.19 -3.21 1.43
C GLU A 61 4.97 -2.27 1.49
N ILE A 62 3.78 -2.75 1.13
CA ILE A 62 2.52 -2.00 1.32
C ILE A 62 2.31 -1.68 2.79
N HIS A 63 2.49 -2.64 3.70
CA HIS A 63 2.36 -2.40 5.14
C HIS A 63 3.42 -1.40 5.65
N LYS A 64 4.64 -1.48 5.14
CA LYS A 64 5.70 -0.50 5.44
C LYS A 64 5.29 0.91 4.99
N LEU A 65 4.83 1.05 3.74
CA LEU A 65 4.36 2.32 3.18
C LEU A 65 3.17 2.89 3.95
N GLN A 66 2.24 2.05 4.41
CA GLN A 66 1.12 2.48 5.24
C GLN A 66 1.59 3.08 6.57
N ARG A 67 2.56 2.44 7.23
CA ARG A 67 3.16 2.97 8.48
C ARG A 67 3.88 4.29 8.24
N GLU A 68 4.72 4.35 7.20
CA GLU A 68 5.45 5.57 6.85
C GLU A 68 4.49 6.74 6.54
N LYS A 69 3.37 6.45 5.87
CA LYS A 69 2.30 7.44 5.63
C LYS A 69 1.66 7.92 6.92
N GLU A 70 1.33 7.01 7.84
CA GLU A 70 0.72 7.36 9.13
C GLU A 70 1.67 8.22 9.98
N GLU A 71 2.95 7.86 10.04
CA GLU A 71 3.99 8.64 10.72
C GLU A 71 4.10 10.05 10.12
N LEU A 72 4.13 10.16 8.79
CA LEU A 72 4.22 11.44 8.12
C LEU A 72 3.01 12.34 8.41
N ILE A 73 1.80 11.78 8.45
CA ILE A 73 0.57 12.50 8.83
C ILE A 73 0.69 13.02 10.27
N GLN A 74 1.17 12.20 11.21
CA GLN A 74 1.34 12.61 12.60
C GLN A 74 2.34 13.76 12.74
N ILE A 75 3.46 13.70 12.01
CA ILE A 75 4.47 14.77 11.99
C ILE A 75 3.85 16.07 11.47
N VAL A 76 3.15 16.01 10.34
CA VAL A 76 2.49 17.19 9.74
C VAL A 76 1.46 17.78 10.71
N TRP A 77 0.70 16.94 11.41
CA TRP A 77 -0.29 17.40 12.38
C TRP A 77 0.37 18.10 13.58
N ALA A 78 1.45 17.52 14.12
CA ALA A 78 2.23 18.14 15.18
C ALA A 78 2.77 19.53 14.76
N PHE A 79 3.31 19.65 13.53
CA PHE A 79 3.75 20.94 13.00
C PHE A 79 2.61 21.94 12.85
N SER A 80 1.46 21.50 12.34
CA SER A 80 0.28 22.37 12.16
C SER A 80 -0.16 22.98 13.50
N VAL A 81 -0.21 22.19 14.57
CA VAL A 81 -0.54 22.67 15.92
C VAL A 81 0.48 23.69 16.43
N VAL A 82 1.77 23.48 16.20
CA VAL A 82 2.82 24.43 16.59
C VAL A 82 2.65 25.75 15.85
N VAL A 83 2.40 25.72 14.55
CA VAL A 83 2.18 26.91 13.72
C VAL A 83 0.97 27.71 14.21
N GLU A 84 -0.14 27.05 14.53
CA GLU A 84 -1.32 27.73 15.07
C GLU A 84 -1.05 28.40 16.42
N ARG A 85 -0.29 27.73 17.31
CA ARG A 85 0.09 28.31 18.60
C ARG A 85 1.00 29.52 18.45
N LEU A 86 1.96 29.48 17.52
CA LEU A 86 2.83 30.61 17.23
C LEU A 86 2.04 31.80 16.67
N LYS A 87 1.12 31.57 15.72
CA LYS A 87 0.23 32.62 15.21
C LYS A 87 -0.59 33.30 16.31
N LYS A 88 -1.20 32.51 17.21
CA LYS A 88 -1.96 33.04 18.35
C LYS A 88 -1.09 33.84 19.31
N LYS A 89 0.15 33.42 19.54
CA LYS A 89 1.09 34.16 20.39
C LYS A 89 1.50 35.49 19.76
N ASP A 90 1.83 35.48 18.47
CA ASP A 90 2.16 36.70 17.73
C ASP A 90 0.99 37.70 17.71
N GLU A 91 -0.25 37.20 17.55
CA GLU A 91 -1.46 38.02 17.66
C GLU A 91 -1.62 38.59 19.08
N ALA A 92 -1.48 37.78 20.12
CA ALA A 92 -1.57 38.24 21.50
C ALA A 92 -0.50 39.30 21.85
N ASP A 93 0.73 39.12 21.38
CA ASP A 93 1.83 40.07 21.58
C ASP A 93 1.56 41.40 20.83
N ARG A 94 0.90 41.36 19.67
CA ARG A 94 0.47 42.57 18.94
C ARG A 94 -0.66 43.34 19.64
N PHE A 95 -1.61 42.65 20.28
CA PHE A 95 -2.70 43.30 21.02
C PHE A 95 -2.33 43.68 22.48
N GLY A 96 -1.27 43.08 23.04
CA GLY A 96 -0.76 43.35 24.39
C GLY A 96 0.16 44.57 24.51
N GLN A 97 0.64 45.14 23.40
CA GLN A 97 1.42 46.39 23.43
C GLN A 97 0.50 47.59 23.70
N LYS A 98 0.38 47.97 24.98
CA LYS A 98 -0.23 49.25 25.39
C LYS A 98 0.47 50.39 24.65
N PRO A 99 -0.27 51.33 24.02
CA PRO A 99 0.37 52.45 23.31
C PRO A 99 1.23 53.26 24.29
N PRO A 100 2.37 53.82 23.83
CA PRO A 100 3.23 54.64 24.69
C PRO A 100 2.40 55.79 25.24
N ARG A 101 2.38 55.92 26.58
CA ARG A 101 1.75 57.07 27.25
C ARG A 101 2.44 58.33 26.72
N ARG A 102 1.71 59.10 25.91
CA ARG A 102 2.16 60.44 25.50
C ARG A 102 2.39 61.25 26.78
N LYS A 103 3.64 61.66 26.98
CA LYS A 103 4.02 62.62 28.02
C LYS A 103 3.63 64.03 27.59
#